data_AF-A0A5J9SZY1-F1
#
_entry.id   AF-A0A5J9SZY1-F1
#
_cell.length_a   1.000
_cell.length_b   1.000
_cell.length_c   1.000
_cell.angle_alpha   90.00
_cell.angle_beta   90.00
_cell.angle_gamma   90.00
#
_symmetry.space_group_name_H-M   'P 1'
#
loop_
_entity.id
_entity.type
_entity.pdbx_description
1 polymer ?
#
loop_
_entity_poly.entity_id
_entity_poly.type
_entity_poly.pdbx_seq_one_letter_code
_entity_poly.pdbx_strand_id
1 'polypeptide(L)' 'MVFAVTKGDEVAEVLEGGMVRRLFSQRFFDASSGTRGHYLDVEGKTEDMLLLVSVSEDERRIVSVRRL' A
#
# COMPACT_ATOMS: atom_id res chain seq x y z
N MET A 1 -4.43 2.69 8.88
CA MET A 1 -3.76 3.18 7.65
C MET A 1 -4.71 2.94 6.50
N VAL A 2 -4.86 3.90 5.62
CA VAL A 2 -5.71 3.79 4.42
C VAL A 2 -4.81 3.99 3.22
N PHE A 3 -4.95 3.13 2.21
CA PHE A 3 -4.13 3.18 1.01
C PHE A 3 -5.01 3.39 -0.22
N ALA A 4 -4.44 4.04 -1.22
CA ALA A 4 -5.07 4.25 -2.52
C ALA A 4 -4.08 3.99 -3.65
N VAL A 5 -4.58 3.43 -4.74
CA VAL A 5 -3.84 3.29 -5.99
C VAL A 5 -3.92 4.61 -6.74
N THR A 6 -2.77 5.15 -7.08
CA THR A 6 -2.67 6.38 -7.89
C THR A 6 -2.85 6.07 -9.37
N LYS A 7 -3.04 7.11 -10.19
CA LYS A 7 -3.14 6.96 -11.65
C LYS A 7 -1.90 6.32 -12.30
N GLY A 8 -0.74 6.41 -11.63
CA GLY A 8 0.53 5.80 -12.08
C GLY A 8 0.71 4.35 -11.66
N ASP A 9 -0.32 3.70 -11.11
CA ASP A 9 -0.26 2.36 -10.53
C ASP A 9 0.77 2.23 -9.39
N GLU A 10 1.03 3.35 -8.69
CA GLU A 10 1.77 3.42 -7.41
C GLU A 10 0.77 3.48 -6.25
N VAL A 11 1.20 3.08 -5.04
CA VAL A 11 0.37 3.20 -3.83
C VAL A 11 0.72 4.45 -3.03
N ALA A 12 -0.31 5.12 -2.51
CA ALA A 12 -0.18 6.23 -1.57
C ALA A 12 -0.92 5.93 -0.26
N GLU A 13 -0.39 6.43 0.85
CA GLU A 13 -1.11 6.50 2.12
C GLU A 13 -2.01 7.74 2.12
N VAL A 14 -3.27 7.54 2.52
CA VAL A 14 -4.23 8.61 2.75
C VAL A 14 -4.16 9.02 4.22
N LEU A 15 -3.76 10.26 4.43
CA LEU A 15 -3.63 10.89 5.75
C LEU A 15 -4.96 11.55 6.17
N GLU A 16 -5.05 11.89 7.45
CA GLU A 16 -6.16 12.71 7.95
C GLU A 16 -6.22 14.05 7.21
N GLY A 17 -7.44 14.50 6.91
CA GLY A 17 -7.67 15.70 6.10
C GLY A 17 -7.56 15.49 4.58
N GLY A 18 -7.41 14.24 4.13
CA GLY A 18 -7.42 13.89 2.70
C GLY A 18 -6.11 14.17 1.96
N MET A 19 -5.05 14.52 2.69
CA MET A 19 -3.71 14.55 2.13
C MET A 19 -3.24 13.15 1.74
N VAL A 20 -2.41 13.07 0.71
CA VAL A 20 -1.85 11.80 0.23
C VAL A 20 -0.33 11.85 0.26
N ARG A 21 0.28 10.85 0.90
CA ARG A 21 1.72 10.62 0.91
C ARG A 21 2.02 9.48 -0.06
N ARG A 22 2.76 9.76 -1.13
CA ARG A 22 3.23 8.71 -2.03
C ARG A 22 4.24 7.83 -1.29
N LEU A 23 4.10 6.52 -1.44
CA LEU A 23 5.02 5.55 -0.88
C LEU A 23 5.87 4.94 -1.98
N PHE A 24 7.11 4.62 -1.65
CA PHE A 24 7.89 3.73 -2.49
C PHE A 24 7.25 2.35 -2.43
N SER A 25 6.97 1.76 -3.59
CA SER A 25 6.27 0.47 -3.67
C SER A 25 7.03 -0.47 -4.59
N GLN A 26 7.30 -1.67 -4.09
CA GLN A 26 7.73 -2.78 -4.94
C GLN A 26 6.51 -3.60 -5.35
N ARG A 27 6.30 -3.72 -6.65
CA ARG A 27 5.12 -4.36 -7.23
C ARG A 27 5.38 -5.82 -7.54
N PHE A 28 4.39 -6.65 -7.31
CA PHE A 28 4.35 -8.04 -7.78
C PHE A 28 2.93 -8.42 -8.24
N PHE A 29 2.83 -9.49 -9.01
CA PHE A 29 1.54 -10.02 -9.42
C PHE A 29 1.36 -11.41 -8.81
N ASP A 30 0.25 -11.62 -8.11
CA ASP A 30 -0.12 -12.93 -7.58
C ASP A 30 -1.12 -13.58 -8.55
N ALA A 31 -0.60 -14.48 -9.38
CA ALA A 31 -1.40 -15.20 -10.36
C ALA A 31 -2.46 -16.13 -9.73
N SER A 32 -2.31 -16.53 -8.46
CA SER A 32 -3.24 -17.42 -7.79
C SER A 32 -4.53 -16.71 -7.37
N SER A 33 -4.40 -15.44 -6.95
CA SER A 33 -5.53 -14.58 -6.58
C SER A 33 -5.98 -13.65 -7.70
N GLY A 34 -5.16 -13.50 -8.76
CA GLY A 34 -5.40 -12.52 -9.82
C GLY A 34 -5.16 -11.08 -9.38
N THR A 35 -4.61 -10.86 -8.19
CA THR A 35 -4.39 -9.53 -7.61
C THR A 35 -2.98 -9.03 -7.86
N ARG A 36 -2.83 -7.70 -7.88
CA ARG A 36 -1.51 -7.07 -7.84
C ARG A 36 -1.15 -6.76 -6.40
N GLY A 37 0.03 -7.18 -5.98
CA GLY A 37 0.56 -6.93 -4.65
C GLY A 37 1.59 -5.82 -4.65
N HIS A 38 1.67 -5.10 -3.54
CA HIS A 38 2.62 -4.03 -3.29
C HIS A 38 3.26 -4.22 -1.93
N TYR A 39 4.58 -4.15 -1.85
CA TYR A 39 5.29 -4.00 -0.58
C TYR A 39 5.63 -2.54 -0.35
N LEU A 40 5.28 -2.06 0.84
CA LEU A 40 5.39 -0.66 1.25
C LEU A 40 6.14 -0.56 2.57
N ASP A 41 7.08 0.36 2.65
CA ASP A 41 7.63 0.82 3.91
C ASP A 41 6.78 1.98 4.43
N VAL A 42 6.14 1.81 5.58
CA VAL A 42 5.30 2.84 6.21
C VAL A 42 5.84 3.20 7.59
N GLU A 43 5.71 4.47 7.96
CA GLU A 43 6.22 4.95 9.24
C GLU A 43 5.36 4.44 10.40
N GLY A 44 5.99 3.79 11.37
CA GLY A 44 5.32 3.37 12.60
C GLY A 44 4.99 4.58 13.47
N LYS A 45 3.72 4.70 13.91
CA LYS A 45 3.30 5.80 14.80
C LYS A 45 3.93 5.74 16.21
N THR A 46 4.43 4.57 16.61
CA THR A 46 4.84 4.28 17.99
C THR A 46 6.29 3.81 18.08
N GLU A 47 6.87 3.42 16.96
CA GLU A 47 8.22 2.88 16.88
C GLU A 47 8.93 3.75 15.84
N ASP A 48 10.07 4.36 16.16
CA ASP A 48 10.96 5.07 15.20
C ASP A 48 11.53 4.10 14.14
N MET A 49 10.66 3.32 13.52
CA MET A 49 10.93 2.20 12.63
C MET A 49 9.94 2.22 11.48
N LEU A 50 10.41 1.71 10.34
CA LEU A 50 9.57 1.44 9.19
C LEU A 50 8.91 0.07 9.36
N LEU A 51 7.62 0.03 9.06
CA LEU A 51 6.79 -1.17 9.01
C LEU A 51 6.68 -1.63 7.57
N LEU A 52 7.01 -2.89 7.31
CA LEU A 52 6.76 -3.50 6.01
C LEU A 52 5.30 -3.95 5.92
N VAL A 53 4.59 -3.43 4.92
CA VAL A 53 3.18 -3.73 4.67
C VAL A 53 3.01 -4.27 3.26
N SER A 54 2.30 -5.38 3.15
CA SER A 54 1.80 -5.90 1.88
C SER A 54 0.38 -5.39 1.62
N VAL A 55 0.14 -4.87 0.43
CA VAL A 55 -1.16 -4.37 -0.01
C VAL A 55 -1.55 -5.08 -1.30
N SER A 56 -2.77 -5.63 -1.35
CA SER A 56 -3.33 -6.22 -2.57
C SER A 56 -4.33 -5.26 -3.21
N GLU A 57 -4.20 -5.07 -4.51
CA GLU A 57 -5.16 -4.35 -5.35
C GLU A 57 -5.85 -5.28 -6.34
N ASP A 58 -7.13 -5.00 -6.57
CA ASP A 58 -7.95 -5.56 -7.64
C ASP A 58 -8.67 -4.41 -8.34
N GLU A 59 -8.54 -4.31 -9.68
CA GLU A 59 -9.11 -3.22 -10.48
C GLU A 59 -8.89 -1.80 -9.89
N ARG A 60 -7.67 -1.51 -9.40
CA ARG A 60 -7.26 -0.25 -8.73
C ARG A 60 -7.94 0.03 -7.38
N ARG A 61 -8.54 -0.98 -6.77
CA ARG A 61 -9.11 -0.91 -5.43
C ARG A 61 -8.26 -1.74 -4.48
N ILE A 62 -7.92 -1.17 -3.34
CA ILE A 62 -7.24 -1.93 -2.30
C ILE A 62 -8.23 -2.90 -1.68
N VAL A 63 -7.94 -4.20 -1.79
CA VAL A 63 -8.80 -5.29 -1.29
C VAL A 63 -8.24 -5.93 -0.04
N SER A 64 -6.93 -5.80 0.22
CA SER A 64 -6.29 -6.34 1.41
C SER A 64 -5.07 -5.53 1.81
N VAL A 65 -4.81 -5.48 3.12
CA VAL A 65 -3.64 -4.86 3.74
C VAL A 65 -3.15 -5.79 4.84
N ARG A 66 -1.87 -6.14 4.81
CA ARG A 66 -1.25 -7.06 5.78
C ARG A 66 0.10 -6.51 6.23
N ARG A 67 0.30 -6.38 7.54
CA ARG A 67 1.63 -6.18 8.12
C ARG A 67 2.43 -7.48 8.02
N LEU A 68 3.69 -7.39 7.61
CA LEU A 68 4.62 -8.53 7.55
C LEU A 68 5.49 -8.61 8.81
#